data_AF-A0A954Z3J5-F1
#
_entry.id   AF-A0A954Z3J5-F1
#
_cell.length_a   1.000
_cell.length_b   1.000
_cell.length_c   1.000
_cell.angle_alpha   90.00
_cell.angle_beta   90.00
_cell.angle_gamma   90.00
#
_symmetry.space_group_name_H-M   'P 1'
#
loop_
_entity.id
_entity.type
_entity.pdbx_description
1 polymer ?
#
loop_
_entity_poly.entity_id
_entity_poly.type
_entity_poly.pdbx_seq_one_letter_code
_entity_poly.pdbx_strand_id
1 'polypeptide(L)'
;MEYAVRLPISVGGALMPDAHLGYGLPIGGVLATEGAVIPYAVGVDIACRMMLSVLPMPIEEGAADPIEKNEHELIRAVEKNTRFGAGAKFSGRDRRDAPVL
;
A
#
# COMPACT_ATOMS: atom_id res chain seq x y z
N MET A 1 8.58 20.78 -2.16
CA MET A 1 7.89 20.82 -3.47
C MET A 1 8.45 21.91 -4.39
N GLU A 2 8.79 23.09 -3.86
CA GLU A 2 9.28 24.25 -4.63
C GLU A 2 10.42 23.94 -5.61
N TYR A 3 11.39 23.10 -5.24
CA TYR A 3 12.47 22.73 -6.16
C TYR A 3 12.00 21.85 -7.32
N ALA A 4 11.08 20.92 -7.07
CA ALA A 4 10.63 19.98 -8.07
C ALA A 4 9.76 20.65 -9.15
N VAL A 5 8.95 21.64 -8.78
CA VAL A 5 8.14 22.41 -9.74
C VAL A 5 8.98 23.34 -10.62
N ARG A 6 10.27 23.56 -10.30
CA ARG A 6 11.19 24.36 -11.12
C ARG A 6 11.88 23.55 -12.23
N LEU A 7 11.70 22.22 -12.27
CA LEU A 7 12.26 21.41 -13.35
C LEU A 7 11.59 21.77 -14.68
N PRO A 8 12.33 21.82 -15.81
CA PRO A 8 11.77 22.21 -17.11
C PRO A 8 10.63 21.32 -17.61
N ILE A 9 10.60 20.07 -17.14
CA ILE A 9 9.58 19.07 -17.48
C ILE A 9 8.33 19.14 -16.60
N SER A 10 8.31 20.00 -15.58
CA SER A 10 7.22 20.08 -14.60
C SER A 10 6.07 20.94 -15.12
N VAL A 11 4.86 20.39 -15.08
CA VAL A 11 3.60 21.08 -15.44
C VAL A 11 2.92 21.65 -14.20
N GLY A 12 3.04 20.98 -13.06
CA GLY A 12 2.43 21.41 -11.80
C GLY A 12 2.79 20.49 -10.64
N GLY A 13 2.51 20.94 -9.42
CA GLY A 13 2.78 20.17 -8.22
C GLY A 13 1.80 20.43 -7.09
N ALA A 14 1.56 19.42 -6.27
CA ALA A 14 0.70 19.50 -5.09
C ALA A 14 1.31 18.70 -3.93
N LEU A 15 0.89 19.03 -2.72
CA LEU A 15 1.22 18.29 -1.51
C LEU A 15 -0.07 17.85 -0.83
N MET A 16 -0.10 16.58 -0.42
CA MET A 16 -1.12 16.05 0.46
C MET A 16 -0.90 16.53 1.91
N PRO A 17 -1.93 16.54 2.77
CA PRO A 17 -1.80 16.99 4.16
C PRO A 17 -0.81 16.18 5.03
N ASP A 18 -0.49 14.96 4.62
CA ASP A 18 0.47 14.06 5.27
C ASP A 18 1.90 14.19 4.70
N ALA A 19 2.14 15.20 3.86
CA ALA A 19 3.41 15.35 3.17
C ALA A 19 4.58 15.61 4.12
N HIS A 20 5.70 14.94 3.85
CA HIS A 20 6.93 15.06 4.61
C HIS A 20 8.15 14.82 3.73
N LEU A 21 9.34 14.94 4.32
CA LEU A 21 10.60 14.79 3.60
C LEU A 21 10.70 13.40 2.94
N GLY A 22 10.93 13.39 1.64
CA GLY A 22 11.21 12.20 0.85
C GLY A 22 12.51 12.35 0.05
N TYR A 23 12.79 11.38 -0.82
CA TYR A 23 13.98 11.38 -1.66
C TYR A 23 13.62 11.82 -3.09
N GLY A 24 14.11 12.98 -3.53
CA GLY A 24 13.76 13.58 -4.82
C GLY A 24 12.44 14.36 -4.79
N LEU A 25 11.33 13.68 -4.47
CA LEU A 25 10.05 14.32 -4.12
C LEU A 25 9.70 14.12 -2.65
N PRO A 26 8.92 15.04 -2.04
CA PRO A 26 8.24 14.77 -0.76
C PRO A 26 7.34 13.54 -0.87
N ILE A 27 7.31 12.70 0.17
CA ILE A 27 6.25 11.70 0.33
C ILE A 27 4.92 12.47 0.47
N GLY A 28 3.84 11.96 -0.12
CA GLY A 28 2.58 12.69 -0.25
C GLY A 28 2.62 13.82 -1.28
N GLY A 29 3.67 13.90 -2.11
CA GLY A 29 3.75 14.86 -3.21
C GLY A 29 3.19 14.31 -4.53
N VAL A 30 2.59 15.20 -5.32
CA VAL A 30 2.23 14.94 -6.72
C VAL A 30 3.03 15.91 -7.59
N LEU A 31 3.70 15.39 -8.62
CA LEU A 31 4.35 16.19 -9.66
C LEU A 31 3.84 15.73 -11.02
N ALA A 32 3.15 16.61 -11.74
CA ALA A 32 2.79 16.37 -13.13
C ALA A 32 4.00 16.74 -14.02
N THR A 33 4.42 15.81 -14.87
CA THR A 33 5.51 16.00 -15.83
C THR A 33 5.03 15.83 -17.26
N GLU A 34 5.66 16.53 -18.20
CA GLU A 34 5.42 16.37 -19.64
C GLU A 34 6.62 15.71 -20.31
N GLY A 35 6.36 14.66 -21.10
CA GLY A 35 7.38 13.99 -21.92
C GLY A 35 8.48 13.24 -21.16
N ALA A 36 8.39 13.12 -19.83
CA ALA A 36 9.43 12.51 -19.00
C ALA A 36 8.86 11.83 -17.76
N VAL A 37 9.59 10.82 -17.28
CA VAL A 37 9.35 10.13 -15.99
C VAL A 37 10.55 10.37 -15.09
N ILE A 38 10.30 10.67 -13.83
CA ILE A 38 11.34 10.79 -12.79
C ILE A 38 11.20 9.57 -11.87
N PRO A 39 12.06 8.53 -11.97
CA PRO A 39 11.88 7.30 -11.18
C PRO A 39 11.83 7.56 -9.67
N TYR A 40 12.68 8.45 -9.16
CA TYR A 40 12.69 8.82 -7.74
C TYR A 40 11.45 9.61 -7.29
N ALA A 41 10.66 10.17 -8.22
CA ALA A 41 9.37 10.76 -7.91
C ALA A 41 8.27 9.70 -7.67
N VAL A 42 8.47 8.46 -8.15
CA VAL A 42 7.54 7.34 -7.94
C VAL A 42 7.77 6.70 -6.56
N GLY A 43 9.03 6.61 -6.14
CA GLY A 43 9.44 5.95 -4.90
C GLY A 43 10.22 4.67 -5.15
N VAL A 44 10.94 4.22 -4.12
CA VAL A 44 11.78 3.00 -4.19
C VAL A 44 10.90 1.73 -4.14
N ASP A 45 9.81 1.77 -3.37
CA ASP A 45 8.81 0.69 -3.30
C ASP A 45 7.68 0.96 -4.31
N ILE A 46 7.94 0.61 -5.57
CA ILE A 46 7.04 0.89 -6.69
C ILE A 46 5.72 0.14 -6.49
N ALA A 47 4.61 0.87 -6.59
CA ALA A 47 3.25 0.36 -6.41
C ALA A 47 2.92 -0.10 -4.98
N CYS A 48 3.66 0.39 -3.96
CA CYS A 48 3.24 0.36 -2.56
C CYS A 48 1.85 0.99 -2.43
N ARG A 49 0.88 0.22 -1.90
CA ARG A 49 -0.53 0.62 -1.86
C ARG A 49 -1.31 -0.16 -0.81
N MET A 50 -2.53 0.29 -0.59
CA MET A 50 -3.54 -0.46 0.15
C MET A 50 -4.37 -1.34 -0.80
N MET A 51 -4.83 -2.48 -0.29
CA MET A 51 -5.84 -3.32 -0.93
C MET A 51 -6.94 -3.59 0.09
N LEU A 52 -8.20 -3.42 -0.33
CA LEU A 52 -9.37 -3.63 0.51
C LEU A 52 -10.24 -4.76 -0.08
N SER A 53 -10.60 -5.72 0.76
CA SER A 53 -11.56 -6.78 0.44
C SER A 53 -12.81 -6.58 1.30
N VAL A 54 -13.99 -6.62 0.68
CA VAL A 54 -15.28 -6.54 1.36
C VAL A 54 -15.83 -7.95 1.52
N LEU A 55 -16.09 -8.35 2.76
CA LEU A 55 -16.60 -9.68 3.09
C LEU A 55 -18.09 -9.59 3.49
N PRO A 56 -18.89 -10.63 3.22
CA PRO A 56 -20.29 -10.70 3.63
C PRO A 56 -20.39 -11.00 5.14
N MET A 57 -19.96 -10.06 5.97
CA MET A 57 -20.03 -10.13 7.44
C MET A 57 -21.06 -9.10 7.91
N PRO A 58 -22.32 -9.50 8.14
CA PRO A 58 -23.36 -8.57 8.57
C PRO A 58 -23.08 -8.08 9.99
N ILE A 59 -23.32 -6.78 10.19
CA ILE A 59 -23.31 -6.16 11.52
C ILE A 59 -24.77 -6.10 11.97
N GLU A 60 -25.09 -6.85 13.03
CA GLU A 60 -26.42 -6.88 13.64
C GLU A 60 -26.46 -5.98 14.87
N GLU A 61 -27.52 -5.17 15.00
CA GLU A 61 -27.68 -4.27 16.15
C GLU A 61 -27.82 -5.07 17.46
N GLY A 62 -26.97 -4.75 18.44
CA GLY A 62 -26.93 -5.44 19.74
C GLY A 62 -26.20 -6.79 19.74
N ALA A 63 -25.69 -7.25 18.61
CA ALA A 63 -24.79 -8.41 18.53
C ALA A 63 -23.32 -7.98 18.69
N ALA A 64 -22.45 -8.93 19.07
CA ALA A 64 -21.01 -8.70 19.08
C ALA A 64 -20.48 -8.49 17.65
N ASP A 65 -19.47 -7.62 17.50
CA ASP A 65 -18.82 -7.38 16.21
C ASP A 65 -18.30 -8.70 15.62
N PRO A 66 -18.58 -9.02 14.34
CA PRO A 66 -18.11 -10.26 13.72
C PRO A 66 -16.59 -10.44 13.74
N ILE A 67 -15.82 -9.35 13.71
CA ILE A 67 -14.36 -9.38 13.81
C ILE A 67 -13.96 -9.77 15.23
N GLU A 68 -14.53 -9.14 16.26
CA GLU A 68 -14.24 -9.46 17.66
C GLU A 68 -14.60 -10.91 17.99
N LYS A 69 -15.77 -11.37 17.54
CA LYS A 69 -16.24 -12.75 17.74
C LYS A 69 -15.30 -13.79 17.14
N ASN A 70 -14.63 -13.47 16.02
CA ASN A 70 -13.79 -14.40 15.27
C ASN A 70 -12.29 -14.03 15.30
N GLU A 71 -11.87 -13.15 16.20
CA GLU A 71 -10.53 -12.54 16.22
C GLU A 71 -9.42 -13.59 16.10
N HIS A 72 -9.45 -14.63 16.93
CA HIS A 72 -8.45 -15.69 16.93
C HIS A 72 -8.39 -16.48 15.60
N GLU A 73 -9.52 -16.70 14.95
CA GLU A 73 -9.55 -17.39 13.66
C GLU A 73 -9.04 -16.49 12.53
N LEU A 74 -9.43 -15.22 12.55
CA LEU A 74 -9.00 -14.22 11.58
C LEU A 74 -7.49 -13.96 11.66
N ILE A 75 -6.93 -13.78 12.85
CA ILE A 75 -5.48 -13.63 13.06
C ILE A 75 -4.75 -14.86 12.52
N ARG A 76 -5.19 -16.07 12.91
CA ARG A 76 -4.59 -17.33 12.41
C ARG A 76 -4.67 -17.44 10.90
N ALA A 77 -5.76 -17.00 10.28
CA ALA A 77 -5.90 -16.99 8.83
C ALA A 77 -4.90 -16.02 8.18
N VAL A 78 -4.71 -14.81 8.72
CA VAL A 78 -3.72 -13.84 8.21
C VAL A 78 -2.30 -14.39 8.35
N GLU A 79 -1.92 -14.90 9.51
CA GLU A 79 -0.58 -15.44 9.77
C GLU A 79 -0.25 -16.69 8.93
N LYS A 80 -1.24 -17.56 8.71
CA LYS A 80 -1.04 -18.75 7.89
C LYS A 80 -0.87 -18.40 6.41
N ASN A 81 -1.54 -17.37 5.93
CA ASN A 81 -1.61 -17.04 4.49
C ASN A 81 -0.79 -15.79 4.11
N THR A 82 -0.11 -15.15 5.05
CA THR A 82 0.80 -14.03 4.81
C THR A 82 2.16 -14.32 5.43
N ARG A 83 3.23 -13.80 4.83
CA ARG A 83 4.60 -13.85 5.38
C ARG A 83 5.07 -12.42 5.63
N PHE A 84 5.32 -12.11 6.89
CA PHE A 84 5.81 -10.81 7.33
C PHE A 84 7.33 -10.86 7.53
N GLY A 85 8.00 -9.72 7.37
CA GLY A 85 9.44 -9.57 7.60
C GLY A 85 10.29 -9.60 6.33
N ALA A 86 11.40 -8.87 6.35
CA ALA A 86 12.32 -8.77 5.22
C ALA A 86 12.90 -10.14 4.87
N GLY A 87 12.77 -10.53 3.60
CA GLY A 87 13.26 -11.82 3.10
C GLY A 87 12.36 -13.03 3.42
N ALA A 88 11.23 -12.84 4.09
CA ALA A 88 10.28 -13.92 4.35
C ALA A 88 9.59 -14.37 3.05
N LYS A 89 9.48 -15.69 2.85
CA LYS A 89 8.91 -16.31 1.65
C LYS A 89 8.14 -17.57 2.04
N PHE A 90 7.14 -17.95 1.24
CA PHE A 90 6.59 -19.30 1.29
C PHE A 90 7.59 -20.28 0.65
N SER A 91 7.77 -21.45 1.25
CA SER A 91 8.70 -22.48 0.78
C SER A 91 8.06 -23.87 0.81
N GLY A 92 8.55 -24.77 -0.05
CA GLY A 92 8.08 -26.16 -0.13
C GLY A 92 6.55 -26.28 -0.23
N ARG A 93 5.96 -27.07 0.67
CA ARG A 93 4.51 -27.34 0.72
C ARG A 93 3.65 -26.16 1.19
N ASP A 94 4.27 -25.10 1.72
CA ASP A 94 3.53 -23.90 2.17
C ASP A 94 3.28 -22.91 1.02
N ARG A 95 3.97 -23.08 -0.12
CA ARG A 95 3.73 -22.27 -1.32
C ARG A 95 2.47 -22.80 -2.00
N ARG A 96 1.36 -22.07 -1.87
CA ARG A 96 0.13 -22.35 -2.61
C ARG A 96 0.26 -21.74 -4.00
N ASP A 97 0.05 -22.54 -5.03
CA ASP A 97 -0.11 -22.05 -6.40
C ASP A 97 -1.49 -21.39 -6.49
N ALA A 98 -1.55 -20.08 -6.29
CA ALA A 98 -2.76 -19.31 -6.57
C ALA A 98 -2.71 -18.91 -8.05
N PRO A 99 -3.76 -19.17 -8.86
CA PRO A 99 -3.79 -18.82 -10.28
C PRO A 99 -3.77 -17.30 -10.55
N VAL A 100 -3.72 -16.48 -9.50
CA VAL A 100 -3.75 -15.01 -9.54
C VAL A 100 -2.47 -14.40 -8.93
N LEU A 101 -1.44 -15.21 -8.69
CA LEU A 101 -0.07 -14.75 -8.37
C LEU A 101 0.89 -15.11 -9.50
#